data_AF-A0A1G2XU55-F1
#
_entry.id   AF-A0A1G2XU55-F1
#
_cell.length_a   1.000
_cell.length_b   1.000
_cell.length_c   1.000
_cell.angle_alpha   90.00
_cell.angle_beta   90.00
_cell.angle_gamma   90.00
#
_symmetry.space_group_name_H-M   'P 1'
#
loop_
_entity.id
_entity.type
_entity.pdbx_description
1 polymer ?
#
loop_
_entity_poly.entity_id
_entity_poly.type
_entity_poly.pdbx_seq_one_letter_code
_entity_poly.pdbx_strand_id
1 'polypeptide(L)'
;MKYYLILISSLFIPQMLWAMADTKTEEQYIILMMPRSKNINEANFMQVMNNFQGPPQARVKVGLAFIFSYLRNDVNELSDSLKSILLNSEKTNTPVWIKFDGEQWWQNRPDLWNWWDPNKPGYDPNNRTNVEWRWWGPEYALKICWRNWGKQLRVLPPTNLMSPKYRKACHQSMDVLMPIILNWYKTLPEDKKYLFAGLNLGWESAIGINSFYYPNGDQFMDKPKSEDPQSGAIKEDVLSRGVVQQGFAAVKTAGIRDSGDITEEDLYKVVKIHLDDLSKYAYDFGFPREKIFTHGWGNQNAELMYDAAVNKYSCPGWSDYWYSKNPAENAGIMRNVEKSDAPYWAMAEWNLLPHEKKIWKDAISTILNLPGCKVMCVYGWKGKADKKQVIEAIHELVVESATPFKEEINNKSKVLE
;
A
#
# COMPACT_ATOMS: atom_id res chain seq x y z
N MET A 1 -44.96 -49.71 -30.99
CA MET A 1 -44.30 -50.03 -29.72
C MET A 1 -42.80 -50.09 -29.97
N LYS A 2 -42.04 -49.10 -29.45
CA LYS A 2 -40.61 -49.20 -29.02
C LYS A 2 -39.55 -49.61 -30.10
N TYR A 3 -38.43 -48.93 -30.36
CA TYR A 3 -37.62 -47.93 -29.67
C TYR A 3 -36.81 -47.08 -30.68
N TYR A 4 -36.53 -45.84 -30.27
CA TYR A 4 -35.57 -44.90 -30.85
C TYR A 4 -34.12 -45.29 -30.54
N LEU A 5 -33.20 -45.04 -31.48
CA LEU A 5 -31.79 -44.76 -31.19
C LEU A 5 -31.41 -43.48 -31.97
N ILE A 6 -31.35 -42.35 -31.29
CA ILE A 6 -30.77 -41.11 -31.81
C ILE A 6 -29.44 -40.90 -31.09
N LEU A 7 -28.38 -40.76 -31.89
CA LEU A 7 -27.03 -40.42 -31.46
C LEU A 7 -26.99 -39.01 -30.86
N ILE A 8 -26.40 -38.93 -29.68
CA ILE A 8 -26.09 -37.70 -28.94
C ILE A 8 -24.79 -37.12 -29.49
N SER A 9 -24.85 -35.96 -30.15
CA SER A 9 -23.69 -35.09 -30.38
C SER A 9 -23.83 -33.86 -29.48
N SER A 10 -23.34 -33.96 -28.25
CA SER A 10 -23.24 -32.83 -27.32
C SER A 10 -21.94 -32.06 -27.60
N LEU A 11 -22.03 -31.04 -28.44
CA LEU A 11 -21.07 -29.94 -28.52
C LEU A 11 -21.17 -29.13 -27.22
N PHE A 12 -20.24 -29.37 -26.30
CA PHE A 12 -19.96 -28.47 -25.20
C PHE A 12 -19.31 -27.21 -25.78
N ILE A 13 -20.11 -26.17 -25.99
CA ILE A 13 -19.60 -24.80 -26.08
C ILE A 13 -19.43 -24.33 -24.63
N PRO A 14 -18.21 -24.10 -24.12
CA PRO A 14 -18.08 -23.33 -22.89
C PRO A 14 -18.55 -21.93 -23.23
N GLN A 15 -19.74 -21.58 -22.76
CA GLN A 15 -20.13 -20.18 -22.64
C GLN A 15 -19.10 -19.52 -21.72
N MET A 16 -18.07 -18.91 -22.33
CA MET A 16 -17.35 -17.78 -21.76
C MET A 16 -18.39 -16.69 -21.48
N LEU A 17 -19.10 -16.83 -20.38
CA LEU A 17 -19.59 -15.71 -19.60
C LEU A 17 -18.35 -15.05 -19.01
N TRP A 18 -17.60 -14.34 -19.87
CA TRP A 18 -16.96 -13.12 -19.41
C TRP A 18 -18.08 -12.32 -18.78
N ALA A 19 -17.94 -12.06 -17.49
CA ALA A 19 -18.79 -11.12 -16.79
C ALA A 19 -18.86 -9.86 -17.65
N MET A 20 -20.02 -9.62 -18.27
CA MET A 20 -20.47 -8.25 -18.42
C MET A 20 -20.68 -7.78 -16.99
N ALA A 21 -19.57 -7.36 -16.37
CA ALA A 21 -19.61 -6.54 -15.18
C ALA A 21 -20.48 -5.36 -15.57
N ASP A 22 -21.64 -5.31 -14.92
CA ASP A 22 -22.63 -4.27 -15.02
C ASP A 22 -21.92 -2.92 -15.18
N THR A 23 -22.17 -2.24 -16.31
CA THR A 23 -21.56 -0.97 -16.71
C THR A 23 -22.05 0.20 -15.85
N LYS A 24 -22.09 0.03 -14.53
CA LYS A 24 -21.91 1.16 -13.63
C LYS A 24 -20.46 1.56 -13.76
N THR A 25 -20.21 2.67 -14.44
CA THR A 25 -18.91 3.35 -14.49
C THR A 25 -18.32 3.39 -13.09
N GLU A 26 -17.44 2.45 -12.78
CA GLU A 26 -16.93 2.32 -11.42
C GLU A 26 -16.05 3.52 -11.13
N GLU A 27 -16.38 4.23 -10.04
CA GLU A 27 -15.65 5.41 -9.61
C GLU A 27 -14.17 5.07 -9.43
N GLN A 28 -13.28 5.92 -9.90
CA GLN A 28 -11.84 5.78 -9.70
C GLN A 28 -11.30 6.96 -8.91
N TYR A 29 -10.18 6.77 -8.23
CA TYR A 29 -9.60 7.80 -7.39
C TYR A 29 -8.17 8.14 -7.80
N ILE A 30 -7.92 9.43 -7.98
CA ILE A 30 -6.57 10.00 -7.93
C ILE A 30 -6.40 10.57 -6.53
N ILE A 31 -5.59 9.92 -5.71
CA ILE A 31 -5.38 10.27 -4.31
C ILE A 31 -4.07 11.02 -4.14
N LEU A 32 -4.12 12.18 -3.49
CA LEU A 32 -2.96 13.02 -3.25
C LEU A 32 -2.45 12.77 -1.82
N MET A 33 -1.23 12.26 -1.67
CA MET A 33 -0.68 12.00 -0.34
C MET A 33 -0.35 13.30 0.39
N MET A 34 -1.08 13.57 1.46
CA MET A 34 -0.93 14.77 2.28
C MET A 34 -0.08 14.48 3.52
N PRO A 35 0.81 15.40 3.92
CA PRO A 35 1.42 15.30 5.24
C PRO A 35 0.35 15.43 6.32
N ARG A 36 0.34 14.50 7.28
CA ARG A 36 -0.54 14.62 8.44
C ARG A 36 -0.03 15.75 9.36
N SER A 37 -0.90 16.70 9.69
CA SER A 37 -0.64 17.71 10.70
C SER A 37 -1.72 17.65 11.79
N LYS A 38 -1.43 18.12 13.00
CA LYS A 38 -2.41 18.18 14.10
C LYS A 38 -3.59 19.11 13.79
N ASN A 39 -3.42 20.05 12.86
CA ASN A 39 -4.37 21.12 12.57
C ASN A 39 -5.01 21.00 11.18
N ILE A 40 -5.12 19.80 10.62
CA ILE A 40 -5.84 19.60 9.36
C ILE A 40 -7.29 20.04 9.55
N ASN A 41 -7.71 21.00 8.73
CA ASN A 41 -9.04 21.60 8.74
C ASN A 41 -9.59 21.76 7.31
N GLU A 42 -10.81 22.28 7.22
CA GLU A 42 -11.53 22.52 5.96
C GLU A 42 -10.71 23.36 4.95
N ALA A 43 -10.01 24.39 5.41
CA ALA A 43 -9.20 25.23 4.53
C ALA A 43 -8.05 24.45 3.88
N ASN A 44 -7.46 23.47 4.59
CA ASN A 44 -6.44 22.62 4.00
C ASN A 44 -6.99 21.72 2.88
N PHE A 45 -8.22 21.22 3.03
CA PHE A 45 -8.90 20.45 1.99
C PHE A 45 -9.20 21.35 0.78
N MET A 46 -9.86 22.48 1.01
CA MET A 46 -10.24 23.41 -0.05
C MET A 46 -9.03 23.98 -0.81
N GLN A 47 -7.92 24.24 -0.13
CA GLN A 47 -6.67 24.68 -0.76
C GLN A 47 -6.22 23.73 -1.88
N VAL A 48 -6.37 22.42 -1.68
CA VAL A 48 -6.01 21.42 -2.68
C VAL A 48 -7.15 21.26 -3.69
N MET A 49 -8.36 21.04 -3.21
CA MET A 49 -9.50 20.63 -4.04
C MET A 49 -10.02 21.73 -4.97
N ASN A 50 -9.76 23.01 -4.68
CA ASN A 50 -10.07 24.12 -5.59
C ASN A 50 -9.37 24.01 -6.94
N ASN A 51 -8.29 23.22 -7.05
CA ASN A 51 -7.59 22.98 -8.30
C ASN A 51 -8.24 21.89 -9.17
N PHE A 52 -9.16 21.09 -8.60
CA PHE A 52 -9.66 19.85 -9.21
C PHE A 52 -11.18 19.81 -9.29
N GLN A 53 -11.83 20.97 -9.30
CA GLN A 53 -13.28 21.05 -9.48
C GLN A 53 -13.65 20.45 -10.84
N GLY A 54 -14.48 19.41 -10.80
CA GLY A 54 -14.94 18.69 -11.97
C GLY A 54 -16.45 18.52 -11.97
N PRO A 55 -17.02 18.00 -13.07
CA PRO A 55 -18.45 17.73 -13.15
C PRO A 55 -18.86 16.69 -12.10
N PRO A 56 -20.04 16.79 -11.47
CA PRO A 56 -20.50 15.81 -10.47
C PRO A 56 -20.51 14.35 -10.97
N GLN A 57 -20.73 14.17 -12.27
CA GLN A 57 -20.76 12.89 -12.98
C GLN A 57 -19.37 12.35 -13.38
N ALA A 58 -18.28 13.04 -13.03
CA ALA A 58 -16.93 12.55 -13.29
C ALA A 58 -16.72 11.19 -12.63
N ARG A 59 -16.34 10.20 -13.45
CA ARG A 59 -15.98 8.85 -12.98
C ARG A 59 -14.70 8.88 -12.14
N VAL A 60 -13.75 9.74 -12.49
CA VAL A 60 -12.50 9.92 -11.73
C VAL A 60 -12.70 11.05 -10.72
N LYS A 61 -12.49 10.74 -9.44
CA LYS A 61 -12.55 11.70 -8.33
C LYS A 61 -11.16 11.94 -7.77
N VAL A 62 -10.82 13.19 -7.46
CA VAL A 62 -9.60 13.51 -6.71
C VAL A 62 -9.89 13.43 -5.22
N GLY A 63 -8.99 12.83 -4.46
CA GLY A 63 -9.10 12.72 -3.00
C GLY A 63 -7.75 12.89 -2.30
N LEU A 64 -7.75 12.76 -0.98
CA LEU A 64 -6.56 12.97 -0.13
C LEU A 64 -6.23 11.70 0.66
N ALA A 65 -4.95 11.38 0.78
CA ALA A 65 -4.48 10.32 1.67
C ALA A 65 -3.79 10.88 2.91
N PHE A 66 -3.92 10.16 4.02
CA PHE A 66 -3.27 10.48 5.29
C PHE A 66 -2.72 9.23 5.96
N ILE A 67 -1.48 9.31 6.47
CA ILE A 67 -0.80 8.21 7.14
C ILE A 67 -0.95 8.33 8.66
N PHE A 68 -1.39 7.22 9.27
CA PHE A 68 -1.53 7.02 10.70
C PHE A 68 -0.49 6.02 11.17
N SER A 69 0.73 6.51 11.41
CA SER A 69 1.82 5.73 12.03
C SER A 69 1.52 5.48 13.51
N TYR A 70 0.76 4.42 13.80
CA TYR A 70 0.12 4.22 15.09
C TYR A 70 1.04 3.67 16.19
N LEU A 71 2.24 3.18 15.83
CA LEU A 71 3.28 2.86 16.82
C LEU A 71 4.27 4.03 17.03
N ARG A 72 4.22 5.06 16.18
CA ARG A 72 5.04 6.28 16.31
C ARG A 72 4.37 7.35 17.15
N ASN A 73 3.05 7.47 17.07
CA ASN A 73 2.30 8.55 17.69
C ASN A 73 1.38 8.01 18.77
N ASP A 74 0.90 8.89 19.65
CA ASP A 74 -0.17 8.56 20.58
C ASP A 74 -1.47 8.25 19.81
N VAL A 75 -2.12 7.13 20.16
CA VAL A 75 -3.30 6.65 19.43
C VAL A 75 -4.53 7.53 19.65
N ASN A 76 -4.62 8.25 20.78
CA ASN A 76 -5.72 9.18 21.03
C ASN A 76 -5.54 10.44 20.19
N GLU A 77 -4.31 10.97 20.09
CA GLU A 77 -4.02 12.07 19.16
C GLU A 77 -4.33 11.68 17.70
N LEU A 78 -4.02 10.44 17.32
CA LEU A 78 -4.39 9.91 16.00
C LEU A 78 -5.90 9.79 15.82
N SER A 79 -6.63 9.38 16.85
CA SER A 79 -8.09 9.29 16.84
C SER A 79 -8.74 10.64 16.60
N ASP A 80 -8.27 11.68 17.28
CA ASP A 80 -8.80 13.04 17.12
C ASP A 80 -8.46 13.62 15.75
N SER A 81 -7.24 13.39 15.27
CA SER A 81 -6.84 13.75 13.91
C SER A 81 -7.70 13.04 12.86
N LEU A 82 -8.00 11.75 13.06
CA LEU A 82 -8.83 10.96 12.16
C LEU A 82 -10.26 11.51 12.11
N LYS A 83 -10.89 11.75 13.27
CA LYS A 83 -12.23 12.36 13.33
C LYS A 83 -12.28 13.71 12.59
N SER A 84 -11.27 14.56 12.78
CA SER A 84 -11.18 15.84 12.07
C SER A 84 -11.09 15.63 10.55
N ILE A 85 -10.24 14.70 10.09
CA ILE A 85 -10.10 14.38 8.67
C ILE A 85 -11.41 13.90 8.06
N LEU A 86 -12.12 12.97 8.73
CA LEU A 86 -13.39 12.42 8.23
C LEU A 86 -14.50 13.49 8.21
N LEU A 87 -14.56 14.36 9.23
CA LEU A 87 -15.49 15.49 9.26
C LEU A 87 -15.24 16.45 8.10
N ASN A 88 -13.99 16.82 7.84
CA ASN A 88 -13.66 17.76 6.77
C ASN A 88 -13.80 17.13 5.38
N SER A 89 -13.56 15.82 5.25
CA SER A 89 -13.89 15.04 4.05
C SER A 89 -15.37 15.18 3.68
N GLU A 90 -16.26 15.02 4.66
CA GLU A 90 -17.69 15.16 4.44
C GLU A 90 -18.11 16.59 4.07
N LYS A 91 -17.60 17.59 4.80
CA LYS A 91 -17.90 19.02 4.55
C LYS A 91 -17.49 19.47 3.15
N THR A 92 -16.38 18.96 2.66
CA THR A 92 -15.79 19.38 1.39
C THR A 92 -16.08 18.42 0.24
N ASN A 93 -16.84 17.34 0.49
CA ASN A 93 -17.10 16.27 -0.46
C ASN A 93 -15.80 15.67 -1.07
N THR A 94 -14.76 15.55 -0.24
CA THR A 94 -13.44 15.08 -0.67
C THR A 94 -13.24 13.63 -0.27
N PRO A 95 -13.05 12.70 -1.23
CA PRO A 95 -12.67 11.33 -0.92
C PRO A 95 -11.39 11.25 -0.09
N VAL A 96 -11.36 10.33 0.87
CA VAL A 96 -10.19 10.08 1.72
C VAL A 96 -9.74 8.63 1.63
N TRP A 97 -8.42 8.46 1.56
CA TRP A 97 -7.76 7.15 1.68
C TRP A 97 -6.93 7.13 2.97
N ILE A 98 -7.32 6.29 3.92
CA ILE A 98 -6.66 6.22 5.22
C ILE A 98 -5.55 5.15 5.16
N LYS A 99 -4.30 5.53 5.44
CA LYS A 99 -3.17 4.59 5.49
C LYS A 99 -2.78 4.30 6.93
N PHE A 100 -2.69 3.03 7.27
CA PHE A 100 -2.28 2.56 8.60
C PHE A 100 -0.84 2.04 8.54
N ASP A 101 0.03 2.65 9.34
CA ASP A 101 1.45 2.31 9.41
C ASP A 101 1.82 1.80 10.81
N GLY A 102 2.21 0.54 10.88
CA GLY A 102 2.75 -0.09 12.07
C GLY A 102 4.17 -0.59 11.92
N GLU A 103 4.84 -0.33 10.80
CA GLU A 103 6.10 -1.01 10.46
C GLU A 103 7.24 -0.03 10.16
N GLN A 104 6.94 1.14 9.60
CA GLN A 104 7.98 2.09 9.18
C GLN A 104 8.47 2.94 10.34
N TRP A 105 7.62 3.21 11.33
CA TRP A 105 7.92 4.05 12.48
C TRP A 105 7.24 3.58 13.76
N TRP A 106 8.04 3.32 14.79
CA TRP A 106 7.57 2.75 16.06
C TRP A 106 8.33 3.27 17.30
N GLN A 107 8.87 4.49 17.21
CA GLN A 107 9.68 5.12 18.26
C GLN A 107 8.97 5.25 19.61
N ASN A 108 7.64 5.37 19.60
CA ASN A 108 6.85 5.53 20.82
C ASN A 108 6.55 4.21 21.53
N ARG A 109 7.14 3.10 21.05
CA ARG A 109 7.02 1.76 21.64
C ARG A 109 8.37 1.18 22.06
N PRO A 110 9.18 1.89 22.88
CA PRO A 110 10.45 1.37 23.34
C PRO A 110 10.31 0.09 24.16
N ASP A 111 9.14 -0.16 24.74
CA ASP A 111 8.75 -1.42 25.38
C ASP A 111 8.77 -2.63 24.44
N LEU A 112 8.81 -2.41 23.11
CA LEU A 112 8.92 -3.46 22.13
C LEU A 112 10.34 -3.65 21.61
N TRP A 113 11.16 -2.60 21.49
CA TRP A 113 12.43 -2.68 20.77
C TRP A 113 13.67 -2.39 21.60
N ASN A 114 13.58 -1.70 22.74
CA ASN A 114 14.76 -1.39 23.54
C ASN A 114 15.19 -2.64 24.31
N TRP A 115 16.21 -3.32 23.81
CA TRP A 115 16.79 -4.48 24.48
C TRP A 115 18.21 -4.25 24.99
N TRP A 116 18.83 -3.12 24.65
CA TRP A 116 20.28 -2.92 24.83
C TRP A 116 20.64 -1.76 25.76
N ASP A 117 19.77 -0.78 25.96
CA ASP A 117 20.08 0.42 26.76
C ASP A 117 19.29 0.43 28.08
N PRO A 118 19.88 -0.03 29.20
CA PRO A 118 19.21 -0.09 30.50
C PRO A 118 18.87 1.27 31.10
N ASN A 119 19.43 2.34 30.55
CA ASN A 119 19.19 3.70 31.02
C ASN A 119 18.06 4.41 30.24
N LYS A 120 17.47 3.74 29.23
CA LYS A 120 16.37 4.28 28.44
C LYS A 120 15.04 3.56 28.73
N PRO A 121 13.89 4.23 28.51
CA PRO A 121 12.58 3.63 28.71
C PRO A 121 12.41 2.31 27.96
N GLY A 122 11.55 1.44 28.49
CA GLY A 122 11.17 0.19 27.84
C GLY A 122 12.27 -0.87 27.75
N TYR A 123 13.42 -0.67 28.40
CA TYR A 123 14.49 -1.67 28.42
C TYR A 123 14.00 -3.02 28.95
N ASP A 124 14.09 -4.04 28.11
CA ASP A 124 13.93 -5.44 28.47
C ASP A 124 14.84 -6.26 27.53
N PRO A 125 15.82 -7.03 28.03
CA PRO A 125 16.68 -7.84 27.17
C PRO A 125 15.88 -8.83 26.28
N ASN A 126 14.66 -9.19 26.65
CA ASN A 126 13.78 -10.05 25.84
C ASN A 126 13.19 -9.34 24.61
N ASN A 127 13.28 -7.99 24.53
CA ASN A 127 12.84 -7.25 23.34
C ASN A 127 13.62 -7.62 22.07
N ARG A 128 14.75 -8.33 22.22
CA ARG A 128 15.46 -8.99 21.11
C ARG A 128 14.53 -9.84 20.24
N THR A 129 13.48 -10.46 20.80
CA THR A 129 12.54 -11.29 20.01
C THR A 129 11.54 -10.50 19.18
N ASN A 130 11.41 -9.19 19.42
CA ASN A 130 10.45 -8.33 18.72
C ASN A 130 11.08 -7.54 17.57
N VAL A 131 12.40 -7.61 17.42
CA VAL A 131 13.16 -6.93 16.38
C VAL A 131 13.78 -7.96 15.44
N GLU A 132 14.16 -7.51 14.25
CA GLU A 132 14.87 -8.36 13.31
C GLU A 132 16.29 -8.72 13.75
N TRP A 133 16.76 -9.85 13.21
CA TRP A 133 18.08 -10.40 13.48
C TRP A 133 18.88 -10.50 12.18
N ARG A 134 20.22 -10.46 12.32
CA ARG A 134 21.17 -10.70 11.21
C ARG A 134 21.65 -12.14 11.08
N TRP A 135 21.22 -13.03 12.00
CA TRP A 135 21.50 -14.46 11.97
C TRP A 135 20.50 -15.22 12.85
N TRP A 136 20.61 -16.55 12.90
CA TRP A 136 19.79 -17.40 13.76
C TRP A 136 20.11 -17.17 15.24
N GLY A 137 19.21 -16.48 15.95
CA GLY A 137 19.23 -16.34 17.41
C GLY A 137 19.08 -14.90 17.89
N PRO A 138 18.46 -14.67 19.06
CA PRO A 138 18.24 -13.33 19.61
C PRO A 138 19.53 -12.56 19.93
N GLU A 139 20.66 -13.24 20.12
CA GLU A 139 21.99 -12.64 20.27
C GLU A 139 22.45 -11.84 19.03
N TYR A 140 21.81 -12.07 17.88
CA TYR A 140 22.02 -11.34 16.63
C TYR A 140 20.97 -10.26 16.37
N ALA A 141 20.17 -9.89 17.38
CA ALA A 141 19.22 -8.80 17.28
C ALA A 141 19.90 -7.49 16.87
N LEU A 142 19.20 -6.72 16.03
CA LEU A 142 19.67 -5.43 15.55
C LEU A 142 19.32 -4.32 16.55
N LYS A 143 20.12 -3.25 16.56
CA LYS A 143 19.86 -2.05 17.40
C LYS A 143 19.63 -0.78 16.58
N ILE A 144 20.00 -0.79 15.31
CA ILE A 144 19.94 0.34 14.38
C ILE A 144 19.85 -0.20 12.96
N CYS A 145 19.20 0.54 12.07
CA CYS A 145 19.21 0.30 10.63
C CYS A 145 19.26 1.61 9.85
N TRP A 146 19.29 1.51 8.53
CA TRP A 146 19.24 2.63 7.60
C TRP A 146 18.08 2.49 6.64
N ARG A 147 17.62 3.64 6.15
CA ARG A 147 16.57 3.78 5.14
C ARG A 147 17.00 4.85 4.16
N ASN A 148 16.64 4.71 2.89
CA ASN A 148 16.91 5.72 1.88
C ASN A 148 15.67 5.97 1.00
N TRP A 149 14.99 7.09 1.24
CA TRP A 149 13.87 7.59 0.43
C TRP A 149 14.26 8.87 -0.33
N GLY A 150 15.45 8.87 -0.94
CA GLY A 150 16.09 10.03 -1.56
C GLY A 150 17.14 10.70 -0.67
N LYS A 151 17.14 10.38 0.62
CA LYS A 151 18.23 10.69 1.56
C LYS A 151 18.33 9.58 2.59
N GLN A 152 19.57 9.18 2.90
CA GLN A 152 19.82 8.18 3.94
C GLN A 152 19.51 8.74 5.35
N LEU A 153 18.85 7.92 6.15
CA LEU A 153 18.51 8.20 7.55
C LEU A 153 18.76 6.94 8.40
N ARG A 154 19.27 7.14 9.63
CA ARG A 154 19.26 6.10 10.67
C ARG A 154 17.82 5.89 11.16
N VAL A 155 17.44 4.64 11.33
CA VAL A 155 16.14 4.22 11.89
C VAL A 155 16.36 3.23 13.03
N LEU A 156 15.31 3.07 13.85
CA LEU A 156 15.25 2.02 14.86
C LEU A 156 15.38 0.62 14.22
N PRO A 157 15.69 -0.44 14.99
CA PRO A 157 15.73 -1.76 14.41
C PRO A 157 14.37 -2.10 13.77
N PRO A 158 14.34 -2.89 12.68
CA PRO A 158 13.10 -3.31 12.07
C PRO A 158 12.34 -4.23 13.01
N THR A 159 11.03 -4.26 12.87
CA THR A 159 10.15 -5.15 13.61
C THR A 159 10.35 -6.59 13.14
N ASN A 160 10.41 -7.53 14.07
CA ASN A 160 10.07 -8.92 13.75
C ASN A 160 8.56 -8.93 13.44
N LEU A 161 8.21 -8.98 12.16
CA LEU A 161 6.81 -8.91 11.70
C LEU A 161 5.92 -10.00 12.32
N MET A 162 6.53 -11.10 12.75
CA MET A 162 5.85 -12.26 13.34
C MET A 162 5.89 -12.28 14.87
N SER A 163 6.52 -11.29 15.53
CA SER A 163 6.49 -11.19 16.98
C SER A 163 5.04 -11.06 17.49
N PRO A 164 4.61 -11.93 18.42
CA PRO A 164 3.28 -11.83 19.02
C PRO A 164 3.04 -10.49 19.73
N LYS A 165 4.05 -9.93 20.40
CA LYS A 165 3.94 -8.63 21.08
C LYS A 165 3.77 -7.49 20.07
N TYR A 166 4.50 -7.55 18.97
CA TYR A 166 4.40 -6.58 17.88
C TYR A 166 3.02 -6.62 17.20
N ARG A 167 2.58 -7.80 16.76
CA ARG A 167 1.26 -7.95 16.10
C ARG A 167 0.11 -7.54 17.00
N LYS A 168 0.18 -7.92 18.28
CA LYS A 168 -0.78 -7.46 19.30
C LYS A 168 -0.81 -5.94 19.41
N ALA A 169 0.35 -5.28 19.41
CA ALA A 169 0.42 -3.83 19.43
C ALA A 169 -0.23 -3.19 18.20
N CYS A 170 -0.03 -3.75 17.01
CA CYS A 170 -0.72 -3.30 15.80
C CYS A 170 -2.23 -3.42 15.93
N HIS A 171 -2.74 -4.59 16.31
CA HIS A 171 -4.18 -4.82 16.48
C HIS A 171 -4.80 -3.91 17.53
N GLN A 172 -4.15 -3.70 18.67
CA GLN A 172 -4.63 -2.77 19.71
C GLN A 172 -4.76 -1.34 19.20
N SER A 173 -3.83 -0.87 18.36
CA SER A 173 -3.96 0.44 17.72
C SER A 173 -5.09 0.47 16.69
N MET A 174 -5.23 -0.61 15.91
CA MET A 174 -6.34 -0.75 14.94
C MET A 174 -7.69 -0.77 15.65
N ASP A 175 -7.83 -1.42 16.80
CA ASP A 175 -9.06 -1.47 17.60
C ASP A 175 -9.55 -0.09 18.04
N VAL A 176 -8.64 0.88 18.17
CA VAL A 176 -8.99 2.26 18.49
C VAL A 176 -9.42 3.04 17.24
N LEU A 177 -8.69 2.89 16.13
CA LEU A 177 -8.87 3.70 14.93
C LEU A 177 -9.95 3.18 13.98
N MET A 178 -10.06 1.86 13.81
CA MET A 178 -11.02 1.22 12.90
C MET A 178 -12.49 1.53 13.22
N PRO A 179 -12.96 1.50 14.49
CA PRO A 179 -14.34 1.85 14.79
C PRO A 179 -14.72 3.26 14.31
N ILE A 180 -13.78 4.22 14.38
CA ILE A 180 -14.02 5.60 13.93
C ILE A 180 -14.33 5.63 12.43
N ILE A 181 -13.51 4.95 11.63
CA ILE A 181 -13.67 4.91 10.16
C ILE A 181 -14.94 4.14 9.80
N LEU A 182 -15.13 2.94 10.37
CA LEU A 182 -16.23 2.06 10.00
C LEU A 182 -17.59 2.65 10.39
N ASN A 183 -17.69 3.26 11.58
CA ASN A 183 -18.91 3.94 11.99
C ASN A 183 -19.22 5.12 11.09
N TRP A 184 -18.24 5.99 10.82
CA TRP A 184 -18.39 7.10 9.88
C TRP A 184 -18.87 6.59 8.51
N TYR A 185 -18.17 5.62 7.93
CA TYR A 185 -18.53 5.05 6.64
C TYR A 185 -19.94 4.47 6.62
N LYS A 186 -20.36 3.74 7.66
CA LYS A 186 -21.72 3.19 7.78
C LYS A 186 -22.78 4.29 7.87
N THR A 187 -22.50 5.40 8.54
CA THR A 187 -23.42 6.53 8.71
C THR A 187 -23.53 7.45 7.48
N LEU A 188 -22.57 7.39 6.55
CA LEU A 188 -22.67 8.16 5.31
C LEU A 188 -23.93 7.77 4.52
N PRO A 189 -24.63 8.75 3.92
CA PRO A 189 -25.61 8.50 2.87
C PRO A 189 -25.03 7.65 1.73
N GLU A 190 -25.88 6.89 1.04
CA GLU A 190 -25.44 5.98 -0.02
C GLU A 190 -24.71 6.72 -1.15
N ASP A 191 -25.23 7.89 -1.54
CA ASP A 191 -24.63 8.78 -2.53
C ASP A 191 -23.34 9.45 -2.06
N LYS A 192 -22.94 9.28 -0.79
CA LYS A 192 -21.67 9.76 -0.22
C LYS A 192 -20.68 8.64 0.13
N LYS A 193 -21.00 7.36 -0.09
CA LYS A 193 -20.08 6.24 0.18
C LYS A 193 -18.77 6.34 -0.59
N TYR A 194 -18.76 7.07 -1.70
CA TYR A 194 -17.55 7.39 -2.48
C TYR A 194 -16.50 8.18 -1.69
N LEU A 195 -16.89 8.85 -0.59
CA LEU A 195 -15.94 9.59 0.24
C LEU A 195 -14.93 8.68 0.93
N PHE A 196 -15.28 7.41 1.14
CA PHE A 196 -14.32 6.42 1.63
C PHE A 196 -13.67 5.70 0.45
N ALA A 197 -12.53 6.23 -0.01
CA ALA A 197 -11.76 5.59 -1.08
C ALA A 197 -11.19 4.24 -0.61
N GLY A 198 -10.81 4.13 0.68
CA GLY A 198 -10.49 2.87 1.32
C GLY A 198 -9.63 3.00 2.58
N LEU A 199 -9.19 1.85 3.07
CA LEU A 199 -8.22 1.65 4.13
C LEU A 199 -7.02 0.91 3.54
N ASN A 200 -5.83 1.50 3.63
CA ASN A 200 -4.57 0.89 3.21
C ASN A 200 -3.83 0.32 4.43
N LEU A 201 -3.42 -0.94 4.34
CA LEU A 201 -2.76 -1.68 5.41
C LEU A 201 -1.38 -2.15 4.95
N GLY A 202 -0.40 -2.01 5.84
CA GLY A 202 1.03 -2.11 5.49
C GLY A 202 1.51 -0.82 4.82
N TRP A 203 2.82 -0.71 4.61
CA TRP A 203 3.42 0.42 3.90
C TRP A 203 4.75 0.01 3.26
N GLU A 204 4.65 -0.49 2.02
CA GLU A 204 5.80 -1.13 1.35
C GLU A 204 6.38 -2.25 2.21
N SER A 205 5.48 -3.11 2.71
CA SER A 205 5.83 -4.20 3.62
C SER A 205 6.84 -5.12 2.95
N ALA A 206 8.04 -5.17 3.51
CA ALA A 206 9.17 -5.96 3.04
C ALA A 206 10.26 -6.01 4.12
N ILE A 207 11.11 -7.02 4.06
CA ILE A 207 12.26 -7.17 4.96
C ILE A 207 13.52 -6.71 4.24
N GLY A 208 14.35 -5.92 4.93
CA GLY A 208 15.67 -5.53 4.45
C GLY A 208 15.73 -4.40 3.44
N ILE A 209 14.61 -3.90 2.91
CA ILE A 209 14.60 -2.76 1.96
C ILE A 209 14.38 -1.42 2.67
N ASN A 210 13.27 -1.29 3.41
CA ASN A 210 12.89 -0.07 4.11
C ASN A 210 13.58 0.08 5.47
N SER A 211 14.39 -0.90 5.85
CA SER A 211 15.29 -0.86 7.02
C SER A 211 16.44 -1.84 6.75
N PHE A 212 17.46 -1.40 6.02
CA PHE A 212 18.62 -2.21 5.69
C PHE A 212 19.73 -2.05 6.73
N TYR A 213 20.54 -3.10 6.94
CA TYR A 213 21.59 -3.13 7.97
C TYR A 213 22.97 -3.21 7.32
N TYR A 214 23.82 -2.21 7.58
CA TYR A 214 25.22 -2.28 7.15
C TYR A 214 26.03 -3.28 7.97
N PRO A 215 27.10 -3.87 7.41
CA PRO A 215 28.06 -4.66 8.17
C PRO A 215 28.55 -3.91 9.42
N ASN A 216 28.43 -4.57 10.58
CA ASN A 216 28.75 -4.00 11.89
C ASN A 216 28.00 -2.70 12.24
N GLY A 217 26.77 -2.54 11.72
CA GLY A 217 25.96 -1.32 11.86
C GLY A 217 25.81 -0.80 13.30
N ASP A 218 25.76 -1.68 14.29
CA ASP A 218 25.63 -1.31 15.71
C ASP A 218 26.79 -0.42 16.19
N GLN A 219 27.98 -0.53 15.59
CA GLN A 219 29.15 0.29 15.93
C GLN A 219 29.00 1.76 15.51
N PHE A 220 28.02 2.09 14.67
CA PHE A 220 27.75 3.46 14.22
C PHE A 220 26.76 4.20 15.13
N MET A 221 26.11 3.51 16.09
CA MET A 221 25.08 4.11 16.93
C MET A 221 25.57 5.38 17.64
N ASP A 222 26.77 5.32 18.21
CA ASP A 222 27.36 6.40 19.00
C ASP A 222 28.27 7.33 18.15
N LYS A 223 28.39 7.05 16.85
CA LYS A 223 29.19 7.87 15.93
C LYS A 223 28.36 8.99 15.30
N PRO A 224 28.97 10.09 14.86
CA PRO A 224 28.32 11.10 14.02
C PRO A 224 27.70 10.50 12.74
N LYS A 225 26.54 11.01 12.32
CA LYS A 225 25.87 10.55 11.08
C LYS A 225 26.69 10.77 9.81
N SER A 226 27.64 11.71 9.83
CA SER A 226 28.59 11.93 8.73
C SER A 226 29.52 10.75 8.48
N GLU A 227 29.66 9.84 9.45
CA GLU A 227 30.47 8.62 9.34
C GLU A 227 29.65 7.40 8.91
N ASP A 228 28.34 7.55 8.67
CA ASP A 228 27.52 6.43 8.20
C ASP A 228 28.02 5.92 6.85
N PRO A 229 28.01 4.58 6.62
CA PRO A 229 28.29 4.04 5.29
C PRO A 229 27.33 4.60 4.24
N GLN A 230 27.80 4.77 3.00
CA GLN A 230 27.04 5.43 1.93
C GLN A 230 26.75 4.53 0.73
N SER A 231 27.06 3.22 0.79
CA SER A 231 26.85 2.31 -0.34
C SER A 231 25.37 2.14 -0.70
N GLY A 232 24.47 2.33 0.27
CA GLY A 232 23.04 2.12 0.11
C GLY A 232 22.67 0.65 -0.03
N ALA A 233 21.39 0.42 -0.31
CA ALA A 233 20.83 -0.89 -0.62
C ALA A 233 20.89 -1.16 -2.14
N ILE A 234 21.33 -2.36 -2.52
CA ILE A 234 21.30 -2.89 -3.89
C ILE A 234 19.97 -3.61 -4.09
N LYS A 235 19.10 -3.11 -4.96
CA LYS A 235 17.72 -3.60 -5.09
C LYS A 235 17.64 -4.98 -5.74
N GLU A 236 18.59 -5.28 -6.62
CA GLU A 236 18.68 -6.51 -7.41
C GLU A 236 19.04 -7.72 -6.52
N ASP A 237 19.74 -7.48 -5.42
CA ASP A 237 19.99 -8.49 -4.39
C ASP A 237 18.77 -8.58 -3.47
N VAL A 238 17.82 -9.45 -3.83
CA VAL A 238 16.54 -9.63 -3.12
C VAL A 238 16.71 -10.06 -1.66
N LEU A 239 17.82 -10.73 -1.35
CA LEU A 239 18.09 -11.33 -0.06
C LEU A 239 18.67 -10.28 0.90
N SER A 240 19.89 -9.82 0.62
CA SER A 240 20.66 -9.00 1.55
C SER A 240 20.59 -7.51 1.24
N ARG A 241 20.04 -7.16 0.07
CA ARG A 241 20.08 -5.81 -0.51
C ARG A 241 21.50 -5.27 -0.61
N GLY A 242 22.48 -6.12 -0.92
CA GLY A 242 23.89 -5.76 -1.02
C GLY A 242 24.55 -5.40 0.31
N VAL A 243 23.88 -5.66 1.43
CA VAL A 243 24.38 -5.39 2.78
C VAL A 243 24.28 -6.67 3.64
N VAL A 244 23.76 -6.59 4.86
CA VAL A 244 23.59 -7.77 5.71
C VAL A 244 22.16 -8.32 5.59
N GLN A 245 22.06 -9.63 5.37
CA GLN A 245 20.79 -10.37 5.38
C GLN A 245 20.02 -10.16 6.69
N GLN A 246 18.71 -9.96 6.55
CA GLN A 246 17.76 -9.86 7.67
C GLN A 246 16.63 -10.87 7.50
N GLY A 247 15.64 -10.89 8.40
CA GLY A 247 14.47 -11.77 8.31
C GLY A 247 14.59 -13.04 9.16
N PHE A 248 15.75 -13.30 9.76
CA PHE A 248 15.97 -14.47 10.60
C PHE A 248 15.01 -14.53 11.79
N ALA A 249 14.65 -13.38 12.37
CA ALA A 249 13.71 -13.34 13.49
C ALA A 249 12.30 -13.71 13.04
N ALA A 250 11.79 -13.06 12.00
CA ALA A 250 10.42 -13.29 11.55
C ALA A 250 10.22 -14.64 10.86
N VAL A 251 11.18 -15.09 10.06
CA VAL A 251 11.15 -16.43 9.43
C VAL A 251 11.14 -17.54 10.49
N LYS A 252 12.00 -17.42 11.53
CA LYS A 252 11.99 -18.36 12.66
C LYS A 252 10.68 -18.33 13.43
N THR A 253 10.20 -17.13 13.75
CA THR A 253 8.98 -16.94 14.54
C THR A 253 7.74 -17.45 13.82
N ALA A 254 7.69 -17.33 12.49
CA ALA A 254 6.64 -17.91 11.65
C ALA A 254 6.67 -19.44 11.57
N GLY A 255 7.75 -20.10 12.04
CA GLY A 255 7.96 -21.53 11.88
C GLY A 255 8.27 -21.94 10.43
N ILE A 256 8.79 -21.03 9.61
CA ILE A 256 9.13 -21.29 8.20
C ILE A 256 10.51 -21.96 8.09
N ARG A 257 11.49 -21.42 8.82
CA ARG A 257 12.87 -21.93 8.84
C ARG A 257 13.56 -21.49 10.13
N ASP A 258 14.43 -22.32 10.69
CA ASP A 258 15.15 -22.03 11.94
C ASP A 258 16.67 -22.24 11.87
N SER A 259 17.17 -22.66 10.70
CA SER A 259 18.56 -23.00 10.40
C SER A 259 18.83 -22.95 8.89
N GLY A 260 20.11 -22.90 8.49
CA GLY A 260 20.52 -22.82 7.09
C GLY A 260 20.33 -21.43 6.46
N ASP A 261 20.39 -21.34 5.14
CA ASP A 261 20.26 -20.08 4.42
C ASP A 261 18.80 -19.65 4.24
N ILE A 262 18.53 -18.36 4.39
CA ILE A 262 17.24 -17.75 4.05
C ILE A 262 17.11 -17.69 2.53
N THR A 263 15.92 -18.01 2.03
CA THR A 263 15.55 -17.88 0.62
C THR A 263 14.58 -16.72 0.39
N GLU A 264 14.42 -16.29 -0.86
CA GLU A 264 13.45 -15.26 -1.24
C GLU A 264 12.01 -15.69 -0.87
N GLU A 265 11.70 -16.98 -1.07
CA GLU A 265 10.42 -17.59 -0.68
C GLU A 265 10.13 -17.45 0.83
N ASP A 266 11.15 -17.59 1.67
CA ASP A 266 10.98 -17.45 3.12
C ASP A 266 10.60 -16.01 3.50
N LEU A 267 11.28 -15.03 2.90
CA LEU A 267 10.99 -13.60 3.12
C LEU A 267 9.60 -13.24 2.62
N TYR A 268 9.27 -13.66 1.39
CA TYR A 268 7.95 -13.47 0.79
C TYR A 268 6.84 -14.05 1.70
N LYS A 269 6.98 -15.30 2.16
CA LYS A 269 5.96 -15.96 3.00
C LYS A 269 5.71 -15.21 4.30
N VAL A 270 6.77 -14.76 4.97
CA VAL A 270 6.64 -13.98 6.21
C VAL A 270 5.85 -12.70 5.99
N VAL A 271 6.21 -11.94 4.95
CA VAL A 271 5.55 -10.67 4.65
C VAL A 271 4.09 -10.92 4.23
N LYS A 272 3.84 -11.99 3.47
CA LYS A 272 2.48 -12.42 3.13
C LYS A 272 1.66 -12.72 4.39
N ILE A 273 2.18 -13.48 5.35
CA ILE A 273 1.47 -13.76 6.61
C ILE A 273 1.16 -12.46 7.35
N HIS A 274 2.08 -11.49 7.34
CA HIS A 274 1.87 -10.19 7.99
C HIS A 274 0.74 -9.39 7.31
N LEU A 275 0.74 -9.26 5.98
CA LEU A 275 -0.30 -8.55 5.25
C LEU A 275 -1.65 -9.27 5.33
N ASP A 276 -1.66 -10.62 5.28
CA ASP A 276 -2.85 -11.44 5.49
C ASP A 276 -3.45 -11.20 6.89
N ASP A 277 -2.62 -11.09 7.94
CA ASP A 277 -3.06 -10.78 9.32
C ASP A 277 -3.77 -9.44 9.42
N LEU A 278 -3.12 -8.36 8.95
CA LEU A 278 -3.68 -7.01 9.00
C LEU A 278 -4.99 -6.93 8.20
N SER A 279 -4.99 -7.44 6.96
CA SER A 279 -6.17 -7.44 6.10
C SER A 279 -7.31 -8.28 6.67
N LYS A 280 -7.01 -9.47 7.20
CA LYS A 280 -8.00 -10.31 7.86
C LYS A 280 -8.59 -9.61 9.08
N TYR A 281 -7.75 -8.96 9.89
CA TYR A 281 -8.20 -8.26 11.09
C TYR A 281 -9.20 -7.15 10.74
N ALA A 282 -8.92 -6.35 9.70
CA ALA A 282 -9.85 -5.33 9.23
C ALA A 282 -11.12 -5.92 8.58
N TYR A 283 -10.98 -7.00 7.80
CA TYR A 283 -12.12 -7.68 7.18
C TYR A 283 -13.07 -8.27 8.22
N ASP A 284 -12.54 -9.01 9.20
CA ASP A 284 -13.32 -9.60 10.30
C ASP A 284 -13.97 -8.50 11.17
N PHE A 285 -13.33 -7.34 11.30
CA PHE A 285 -13.89 -6.17 11.99
C PHE A 285 -15.12 -5.59 11.26
N GLY A 286 -15.27 -5.88 9.96
CA GLY A 286 -16.46 -5.57 9.17
C GLY A 286 -16.25 -4.53 8.07
N PHE A 287 -15.01 -4.25 7.66
CA PHE A 287 -14.76 -3.49 6.45
C PHE A 287 -15.08 -4.34 5.20
N PRO A 288 -15.72 -3.76 4.17
CA PRO A 288 -15.87 -4.44 2.89
C PRO A 288 -14.51 -4.75 2.27
N ARG A 289 -14.35 -5.94 1.66
CA ARG A 289 -13.09 -6.37 1.02
C ARG A 289 -12.60 -5.34 0.01
N GLU A 290 -13.53 -4.80 -0.79
CA GLU A 290 -13.27 -3.82 -1.84
C GLU A 290 -12.84 -2.44 -1.33
N LYS A 291 -12.87 -2.23 -0.01
CA LYS A 291 -12.37 -1.02 0.67
C LYS A 291 -11.07 -1.25 1.44
N ILE A 292 -10.55 -2.47 1.50
CA ILE A 292 -9.28 -2.78 2.16
C ILE A 292 -8.24 -2.97 1.07
N PHE A 293 -7.10 -2.28 1.17
CA PHE A 293 -5.99 -2.37 0.23
C PHE A 293 -4.70 -2.71 0.97
N THR A 294 -3.93 -3.67 0.50
CA THR A 294 -2.55 -3.85 1.00
C THR A 294 -1.61 -2.85 0.34
N HIS A 295 -0.40 -2.72 0.88
CA HIS A 295 0.68 -1.93 0.29
C HIS A 295 1.98 -2.74 0.25
N GLY A 296 2.15 -3.49 -0.84
CA GLY A 296 3.38 -4.20 -1.15
C GLY A 296 4.39 -3.37 -1.95
N TRP A 297 5.58 -3.94 -2.12
CA TRP A 297 6.66 -3.37 -2.94
C TRP A 297 7.48 -4.49 -3.55
N GLY A 298 8.13 -4.22 -4.69
CA GLY A 298 9.13 -5.09 -5.28
C GLY A 298 10.08 -4.30 -6.19
N ASN A 299 11.15 -4.95 -6.66
CA ASN A 299 12.14 -4.33 -7.54
C ASN A 299 11.73 -4.39 -9.03
N GLN A 300 12.52 -3.75 -9.90
CA GLN A 300 12.23 -3.72 -11.33
C GLN A 300 12.33 -5.07 -12.06
N ASN A 301 12.84 -6.12 -11.39
CA ASN A 301 13.01 -7.46 -11.95
C ASN A 301 11.88 -8.43 -11.53
N ALA A 302 10.74 -7.88 -11.10
CA ALA A 302 9.53 -8.65 -10.75
C ALA A 302 9.71 -9.65 -9.59
N GLU A 303 10.53 -9.25 -8.59
CA GLU A 303 10.76 -9.97 -7.33
C GLU A 303 9.48 -10.62 -6.76
N LEU A 304 9.62 -11.79 -6.15
CA LEU A 304 8.51 -12.55 -5.55
C LEU A 304 7.78 -11.76 -4.47
N MET A 305 8.43 -10.78 -3.84
CA MET A 305 7.82 -9.90 -2.83
C MET A 305 6.55 -9.18 -3.30
N TYR A 306 6.39 -8.95 -4.62
CA TYR A 306 5.14 -8.43 -5.18
C TYR A 306 3.91 -9.30 -4.82
N ASP A 307 4.09 -10.62 -4.69
CA ASP A 307 3.02 -11.57 -4.39
C ASP A 307 2.49 -11.45 -2.96
N ALA A 308 3.25 -10.85 -2.03
CA ALA A 308 2.84 -10.75 -0.63
C ALA A 308 1.58 -9.88 -0.45
N ALA A 309 1.33 -8.95 -1.38
CA ALA A 309 0.17 -8.08 -1.35
C ALA A 309 -1.16 -8.81 -1.65
N VAL A 310 -1.11 -9.98 -2.31
CA VAL A 310 -2.31 -10.67 -2.80
C VAL A 310 -2.88 -11.59 -1.71
N ASN A 311 -4.13 -11.33 -1.31
CA ASN A 311 -4.87 -12.17 -0.38
C ASN A 311 -6.39 -12.07 -0.57
N LYS A 312 -7.13 -12.93 0.14
CA LYS A 312 -8.59 -13.06 0.03
C LYS A 312 -9.39 -12.02 0.82
N TYR A 313 -8.73 -11.23 1.66
CA TYR A 313 -9.36 -10.29 2.60
C TYR A 313 -9.30 -8.84 2.12
N SER A 314 -8.50 -8.54 1.10
CA SER A 314 -8.30 -7.19 0.58
C SER A 314 -8.10 -7.17 -0.93
N CYS A 315 -8.13 -5.98 -1.50
CA CYS A 315 -7.57 -5.65 -2.80
C CYS A 315 -6.05 -5.49 -2.69
N PRO A 316 -5.25 -5.99 -3.65
CA PRO A 316 -3.82 -5.75 -3.59
C PRO A 316 -3.47 -4.30 -3.97
N GLY A 317 -2.36 -3.79 -3.43
CA GLY A 317 -1.83 -2.51 -3.85
C GLY A 317 -0.30 -2.47 -3.77
N TRP A 318 0.32 -1.69 -4.65
CA TRP A 318 1.78 -1.64 -4.78
C TRP A 318 2.32 -0.23 -4.96
N SER A 319 3.56 -0.04 -4.53
CA SER A 319 4.40 1.03 -5.07
C SER A 319 4.92 0.67 -6.46
N ASP A 320 4.94 1.62 -7.38
CA ASP A 320 5.68 1.50 -8.64
C ASP A 320 6.42 2.80 -8.98
N TYR A 321 7.75 2.69 -9.03
CA TYR A 321 8.67 3.76 -9.42
C TYR A 321 9.48 3.40 -10.67
N TRP A 322 9.40 2.15 -11.12
CA TRP A 322 10.26 1.62 -12.19
C TRP A 322 9.57 1.79 -13.53
N TYR A 323 8.28 1.50 -13.56
CA TYR A 323 7.44 1.56 -14.73
C TYR A 323 6.34 2.61 -14.57
N SER A 324 6.65 3.72 -13.87
CA SER A 324 5.68 4.79 -13.52
C SER A 324 4.89 5.36 -14.71
N LYS A 325 5.40 5.27 -15.95
CA LYS A 325 4.68 5.71 -17.15
C LYS A 325 3.70 4.67 -17.67
N ASN A 326 3.98 3.39 -17.45
CA ASN A 326 3.21 2.26 -17.95
C ASN A 326 3.40 1.02 -17.07
N PRO A 327 2.64 0.89 -15.95
CA PRO A 327 2.77 -0.25 -15.05
C PRO A 327 2.39 -1.60 -15.67
N ALA A 328 1.82 -1.63 -16.87
CA ALA A 328 1.64 -2.87 -17.63
C ALA A 328 2.98 -3.56 -17.94
N GLU A 329 4.09 -2.82 -17.95
CA GLU A 329 5.45 -3.36 -18.10
C GLU A 329 6.00 -3.93 -16.79
N ASN A 330 5.36 -3.66 -15.65
CA ASN A 330 5.77 -4.23 -14.38
C ASN A 330 5.22 -5.67 -14.24
N ALA A 331 6.01 -6.64 -14.67
CA ALA A 331 5.65 -8.06 -14.63
C ALA A 331 5.31 -8.58 -13.21
N GLY A 332 5.85 -7.96 -12.16
CA GLY A 332 5.54 -8.31 -10.78
C GLY A 332 4.12 -7.90 -10.37
N ILE A 333 3.72 -6.68 -10.72
CA ILE A 333 2.35 -6.19 -10.52
C ILE A 333 1.38 -6.97 -11.39
N MET A 334 1.64 -7.08 -12.70
CA MET A 334 0.69 -7.67 -13.65
C MET A 334 0.41 -9.15 -13.38
N ARG A 335 1.44 -9.95 -13.05
CA ARG A 335 1.26 -11.34 -12.59
C ARG A 335 0.28 -11.43 -11.43
N ASN A 336 0.35 -10.49 -10.50
CA ASN A 336 -0.45 -10.51 -9.29
C ASN A 336 -1.85 -9.90 -9.47
N VAL A 337 -2.03 -8.99 -10.43
CA VAL A 337 -3.36 -8.56 -10.89
C VAL A 337 -4.09 -9.74 -11.51
N GLU A 338 -3.44 -10.53 -12.38
CA GLU A 338 -4.03 -11.73 -12.99
C GLU A 338 -4.35 -12.83 -11.97
N LYS A 339 -3.50 -12.99 -10.95
CA LYS A 339 -3.67 -13.98 -9.87
C LYS A 339 -4.74 -13.61 -8.86
N SER A 340 -5.06 -12.32 -8.71
CA SER A 340 -5.99 -11.85 -7.68
C SER A 340 -7.45 -12.06 -8.11
N ASP A 341 -8.26 -12.55 -7.17
CA ASP A 341 -9.72 -12.61 -7.29
C ASP A 341 -10.41 -11.37 -6.68
N ALA A 342 -9.63 -10.35 -6.28
CA ALA A 342 -10.19 -9.11 -5.78
C ALA A 342 -10.84 -8.32 -6.92
N PRO A 343 -11.92 -7.57 -6.65
CA PRO A 343 -12.57 -6.77 -7.69
C PRO A 343 -11.66 -5.64 -8.19
N TYR A 344 -10.74 -5.18 -7.33
CA TYR A 344 -9.90 -4.01 -7.58
C TYR A 344 -8.45 -4.23 -7.17
N TRP A 345 -7.58 -3.36 -7.65
CA TRP A 345 -6.25 -3.13 -7.13
C TRP A 345 -5.92 -1.64 -7.05
N ALA A 346 -4.83 -1.30 -6.37
CA ALA A 346 -4.37 0.08 -6.23
C ALA A 346 -2.90 0.27 -6.62
N MET A 347 -2.63 1.36 -7.33
CA MET A 347 -1.29 1.96 -7.37
C MET A 347 -1.10 2.76 -6.08
N ALA A 348 -0.65 2.09 -5.03
CA ALA A 348 -0.64 2.58 -3.66
C ALA A 348 0.43 3.64 -3.38
N GLU A 349 1.51 3.65 -4.15
CA GLU A 349 2.49 4.72 -4.13
C GLU A 349 3.06 4.94 -5.52
N TRP A 350 2.92 6.16 -6.04
CA TRP A 350 3.40 6.51 -7.36
C TRP A 350 3.97 7.91 -7.40
N ASN A 351 5.03 8.05 -8.18
CA ASN A 351 5.66 9.33 -8.46
C ASN A 351 6.26 9.31 -9.86
N LEU A 352 6.38 10.48 -10.48
CA LEU A 352 6.90 10.61 -11.84
C LEU A 352 7.68 11.91 -12.03
N LEU A 353 8.82 11.78 -12.71
CA LEU A 353 9.58 12.88 -13.28
C LEU A 353 9.72 12.67 -14.79
N PRO A 354 9.80 13.75 -15.59
CA PRO A 354 9.67 15.16 -15.21
C PRO A 354 8.20 15.58 -14.95
N HIS A 355 7.99 16.77 -14.38
CA HIS A 355 6.68 17.34 -14.07
C HIS A 355 6.02 18.01 -15.29
N GLU A 356 5.97 17.29 -16.41
CA GLU A 356 5.40 17.78 -17.66
C GLU A 356 3.95 17.33 -17.84
N LYS A 357 3.08 18.25 -18.28
CA LYS A 357 1.63 18.04 -18.35
C LYS A 357 1.26 16.78 -19.15
N LYS A 358 1.76 16.69 -20.38
CA LYS A 358 1.44 15.56 -21.28
C LYS A 358 1.89 14.23 -20.70
N ILE A 359 3.13 14.17 -20.18
CA ILE A 359 3.69 12.94 -19.61
C ILE A 359 2.89 12.48 -18.39
N TRP A 360 2.51 13.42 -17.51
CA TRP A 360 1.68 13.12 -16.34
C TRP A 360 0.29 12.64 -16.73
N LYS A 361 -0.37 13.33 -17.66
CA LYS A 361 -1.70 12.98 -18.13
C LYS A 361 -1.72 11.59 -18.76
N ASP A 362 -0.78 11.33 -19.68
CA ASP A 362 -0.67 10.04 -20.37
C ASP A 362 -0.40 8.90 -19.39
N ALA A 363 0.50 9.10 -18.42
CA ALA A 363 0.83 8.09 -17.42
C ALA A 363 -0.36 7.79 -16.49
N ILE A 364 -1.02 8.81 -15.93
CA ILE A 364 -2.19 8.60 -15.06
C ILE A 364 -3.32 7.94 -15.84
N SER A 365 -3.58 8.40 -17.07
CA SER A 365 -4.60 7.78 -17.95
C SER A 365 -4.30 6.32 -18.21
N THR A 366 -3.04 5.99 -18.54
CA THR A 366 -2.61 4.60 -18.76
C THR A 366 -2.87 3.74 -17.53
N ILE A 367 -2.54 4.23 -16.33
CA ILE A 367 -2.73 3.52 -15.06
C ILE A 367 -4.21 3.29 -14.77
N LEU A 368 -5.02 4.35 -14.83
CA LEU A 368 -6.45 4.28 -14.55
C LEU A 368 -7.21 3.44 -15.59
N ASN A 369 -6.70 3.29 -16.80
CA ASN A 369 -7.33 2.42 -17.81
C ASN A 369 -6.94 0.95 -17.69
N LEU A 370 -6.03 0.58 -16.78
CA LEU A 370 -5.74 -0.82 -16.50
C LEU A 370 -6.95 -1.50 -15.82
N PRO A 371 -7.34 -2.72 -16.23
CA PRO A 371 -8.47 -3.43 -15.64
C PRO A 371 -8.34 -3.54 -14.12
N GLY A 372 -9.43 -3.23 -13.41
CA GLY A 372 -9.50 -3.29 -11.95
C GLY A 372 -8.73 -2.21 -11.19
N CYS A 373 -8.02 -1.28 -11.85
CA CYS A 373 -7.35 -0.19 -11.14
C CYS A 373 -8.39 0.76 -10.54
N LYS A 374 -8.48 0.81 -9.22
CA LYS A 374 -9.49 1.63 -8.51
C LYS A 374 -8.90 2.92 -7.95
N VAL A 375 -7.67 2.83 -7.44
CA VAL A 375 -7.01 3.91 -6.72
C VAL A 375 -5.59 4.09 -7.24
N MET A 376 -5.21 5.33 -7.53
CA MET A 376 -3.84 5.72 -7.81
C MET A 376 -3.42 6.82 -6.83
N CYS A 377 -2.39 6.59 -6.01
CA CYS A 377 -1.90 7.59 -5.07
C CYS A 377 -0.61 8.27 -5.56
N VAL A 378 -0.72 9.58 -5.80
CA VAL A 378 0.40 10.47 -6.07
C VAL A 378 1.11 10.77 -4.75
N TYR A 379 2.31 10.24 -4.59
CA TYR A 379 3.09 10.42 -3.38
C TYR A 379 3.88 11.73 -3.37
N GLY A 380 4.14 12.25 -2.17
CA GLY A 380 4.89 13.49 -1.99
C GLY A 380 4.22 14.70 -2.65
N TRP A 381 2.89 14.82 -2.55
CA TRP A 381 2.12 15.90 -3.18
C TRP A 381 2.61 17.30 -2.79
N LYS A 382 3.10 17.48 -1.56
CA LYS A 382 3.67 18.78 -1.10
C LYS A 382 4.73 19.33 -2.05
N GLY A 383 5.57 18.49 -2.66
CA GLY A 383 6.59 18.92 -3.63
C GLY A 383 6.07 19.21 -5.04
N LYS A 384 4.77 19.01 -5.26
CA LYS A 384 4.08 19.09 -6.56
C LYS A 384 2.92 20.09 -6.55
N ALA A 385 2.50 20.55 -5.38
CA ALA A 385 1.35 21.42 -5.19
C ALA A 385 1.49 22.80 -5.87
N ASP A 386 2.69 23.19 -6.29
CA ASP A 386 2.98 24.41 -7.06
C ASP A 386 3.24 24.15 -8.55
N LYS A 387 3.21 22.89 -9.00
CA LYS A 387 3.53 22.49 -10.37
C LYS A 387 2.28 22.56 -11.23
N LYS A 388 2.03 23.75 -11.82
CA LYS A 388 0.86 24.02 -12.66
C LYS A 388 0.58 22.93 -13.70
N GLN A 389 1.63 22.42 -14.36
CA GLN A 389 1.51 21.37 -15.37
C GLN A 389 0.96 20.04 -14.83
N VAL A 390 1.35 19.66 -13.61
CA VAL A 390 0.83 18.45 -12.94
C VAL A 390 -0.63 18.64 -12.54
N ILE A 391 -0.96 19.82 -12.00
CA ILE A 391 -2.33 20.17 -11.62
C ILE A 391 -3.25 20.15 -12.84
N GLU A 392 -2.85 20.80 -13.93
CA GLU A 392 -3.62 20.83 -15.19
C GLU A 392 -3.80 19.42 -15.76
N ALA A 393 -2.79 18.55 -15.69
CA ALA A 393 -2.90 17.16 -16.16
C ALA A 393 -3.97 16.36 -15.39
N ILE A 394 -3.97 16.44 -14.06
CA ILE A 394 -4.96 15.75 -13.22
C ILE A 394 -6.35 16.35 -13.44
N HIS A 395 -6.46 17.68 -13.51
CA HIS A 395 -7.74 18.36 -13.72
C HIS A 395 -8.39 17.98 -15.05
N GLU A 396 -7.62 17.94 -16.14
CA GLU A 396 -8.13 17.50 -17.45
C GLU A 396 -8.69 16.08 -17.40
N LEU A 397 -8.03 15.14 -16.73
CA LEU A 397 -8.51 13.77 -16.60
C LEU A 397 -9.83 13.67 -15.83
N VAL A 398 -9.99 14.49 -14.78
CA VAL A 398 -11.26 14.57 -14.04
C VAL A 398 -12.38 15.04 -14.97
N VAL A 399 -12.14 16.13 -15.71
CA VAL A 399 -13.14 16.70 -16.64
C VAL A 399 -13.47 15.72 -17.78
N GLU A 400 -12.48 15.08 -18.38
CA GLU A 400 -12.65 14.11 -19.46
C GLU A 400 -13.44 12.87 -19.00
N SER A 401 -13.25 12.43 -17.75
CA SER A 401 -13.93 11.27 -17.18
C SER A 401 -15.44 11.46 -16.94
N ALA A 402 -15.96 12.68 -17.14
CA ALA A 402 -17.39 12.98 -17.05
C ALA A 402 -18.15 12.72 -18.36
N THR A 403 -17.43 12.55 -19.47
CA THR A 403 -18.04 12.20 -20.75
C THR A 403 -18.24 10.68 -20.78
N PRO A 404 -19.45 10.17 -21.07
CA PRO A 404 -19.65 8.73 -21.28
C PRO A 404 -18.66 8.24 -22.34
N PHE A 405 -17.97 7.13 -22.08
CA PHE A 405 -17.18 6.46 -23.10
C PHE A 405 -18.09 6.24 -24.30
N LYS A 406 -17.82 6.91 -25.43
CA LYS A 406 -18.43 6.50 -26.68
C LYS A 406 -17.87 5.11 -26.94
N GLU A 407 -18.70 4.08 -26.79
CA GLU A 407 -18.41 2.82 -27.45
C GLU A 407 -18.19 3.14 -28.92
N GLU A 408 -16.94 3.12 -29.38
CA GLU A 408 -16.68 2.96 -30.80
C GLU A 408 -17.19 1.57 -31.14
N ILE A 409 -18.48 1.52 -31.52
CA ILE A 409 -19.10 0.37 -32.14
C ILE A 409 -18.22 0.04 -33.35
N ASN A 410 -17.45 -1.04 -33.22
CA ASN A 410 -16.64 -1.64 -34.27
C ASN A 410 -17.56 -2.12 -35.40
N ASN A 411 -18.00 -1.20 -36.25
CA ASN A 411 -18.70 -1.47 -37.50
C ASN A 411 -17.70 -1.90 -38.59
N LYS A 412 -16.88 -2.92 -38.28
CA LYS A 412 -15.96 -3.58 -39.22
C LYS A 412 -16.19 -5.09 -39.22
N SER A 413 -17.38 -5.52 -39.63
CA SER A 413 -17.63 -6.90 -40.10
C SER A 413 -18.95 -7.01 -40.88
N LYS A 414 -19.23 -6.02 -41.74
CA LYS A 414 -20.19 -6.13 -42.84
C LYS A 414 -19.58 -5.64 -44.14
N VAL A 415 -18.50 -6.29 -44.58
CA VAL A 415 -18.15 -6.39 -45.99
C VAL A 415 -17.44 -7.74 -46.15
N LEU A 416 -18.18 -8.73 -46.62
CA LEU A 416 -17.78 -9.87 -47.48
C LEU A 416 -19.00 -10.80 -47.49
N GLU A 417 -19.95 -10.44 -48.37
CA GLU A 417 -20.78 -11.42 -49.09
C GLU A 417 -19.94 -12.14 -50.14
#